data_AF-A0A3M9X5D2-F1
#
_entry.id   AF-A0A3M9X5D2-F1
#
_cell.length_a   1.000
_cell.length_b   1.000
_cell.length_c   1.000
_cell.angle_alpha   90.00
_cell.angle_beta   90.00
_cell.angle_gamma   90.00
#
_symmetry.space_group_name_H-M   'P 1'
#
loop_
_entity.id
_entity.type
_entity.pdbx_description
1 polymer ?
#
loop_
_entity_poly.entity_id
_entity_poly.type
_entity_poly.pdbx_seq_one_letter_code
_entity_poly.pdbx_strand_id
1 'polypeptide(L)'
;MECELRRRPLNKLGFAVQLCTMRQTGRLLWDNEQPPATVIKYLAGQLGIDARLYALYAHRVQTRFDHSRSLMANLGLRTASRDDRRAALVAAIDAAANGDHRLPIATAVIAEFRKRNALLPSLHSIEKIGLGGRAITRRRAEKELVEGIPPERLTLLDRLLEVDPAIAQTRFHWLRSAPDAPSASNLVGLTERIAFLRKLELDPKFQMRISSGRWDQMIREGNATPAWLANDFNASRRHALIVAQIIKLGQKLTDDRRLFDRLLELGAVRELTGRTTFRITGSRTMTEASPSAKGSGRRGERRSDCQSARNGDPGSVRKRDPLIDLGR
;
A
#
# COMPACT_ATOMS: atom_id res chain seq x y z
N MET A 1 23.22 22.80 -38.58
CA MET A 1 22.75 21.78 -37.61
C MET A 1 23.26 20.40 -38.06
N GLU A 2 23.72 19.48 -37.21
CA GLU A 2 24.36 18.23 -37.69
C GLU A 2 23.49 17.32 -38.56
N CYS A 3 22.17 17.46 -38.49
CA CYS A 3 21.25 16.81 -39.43
C CYS A 3 21.50 17.27 -40.88
N GLU A 4 21.98 18.48 -41.13
CA GLU A 4 22.24 19.01 -42.48
C GLU A 4 23.43 18.33 -43.17
N LEU A 5 24.36 17.76 -42.40
CA LEU A 5 25.48 16.96 -42.90
C LEU A 5 25.02 15.64 -43.53
N ARG A 6 23.74 15.26 -43.38
CA ARG A 6 23.19 14.04 -43.97
C ARG A 6 22.73 14.30 -45.41
N ARG A 7 23.24 13.51 -46.34
CA ARG A 7 23.00 13.70 -47.79
C ARG A 7 21.53 13.53 -48.23
N ARG A 8 20.76 12.65 -47.59
CA ARG A 8 19.38 12.33 -48.00
C ARG A 8 18.34 13.01 -47.08
N PRO A 9 17.25 13.60 -47.62
CA PRO A 9 16.19 14.23 -46.82
C PRO A 9 15.60 13.31 -45.73
N LEU A 10 15.39 12.03 -46.05
CA LEU A 10 14.92 11.02 -45.09
C LEU A 10 15.88 10.86 -43.89
N ASN A 11 17.19 10.92 -44.13
CA ASN A 11 18.20 10.81 -43.08
C ASN A 11 18.27 12.09 -42.24
N LYS A 12 18.04 13.27 -42.84
CA LYS A 12 17.99 14.55 -42.11
C LYS A 12 16.82 14.56 -41.11
N LEU A 13 15.62 14.23 -41.60
CA LEU A 13 14.40 14.17 -40.78
C LEU A 13 14.55 13.15 -39.65
N GLY A 14 15.03 11.96 -39.99
CA GLY A 14 15.19 10.91 -39.02
C GLY A 14 16.25 11.18 -37.94
N PHE A 15 17.39 11.78 -38.32
CA PHE A 15 18.41 12.23 -37.36
C PHE A 15 17.85 13.30 -36.42
N ALA A 16 17.07 14.24 -36.93
CA ALA A 16 16.42 15.27 -36.11
C ALA A 16 15.42 14.66 -35.11
N VAL A 17 14.61 13.69 -35.56
CA VAL A 17 13.69 12.96 -34.68
C VAL A 17 14.45 12.23 -33.56
N GLN A 18 15.51 11.49 -33.89
CA GLN A 18 16.33 10.81 -32.88
C GLN A 18 16.98 11.80 -31.91
N LEU A 19 17.51 12.91 -32.41
CA LEU A 19 18.10 13.97 -31.59
C LEU A 19 17.09 14.52 -30.58
N CYS A 20 15.89 14.88 -31.03
CA CYS A 20 14.82 15.38 -30.18
C CYS A 20 14.40 14.35 -29.13
N THR A 21 14.21 13.09 -29.53
CA THR A 21 13.87 12.02 -28.58
C THR A 21 14.97 11.82 -27.54
N MET A 22 16.24 11.75 -27.95
CA MET A 22 17.36 11.56 -27.03
C MET A 22 17.50 12.72 -26.07
N ARG A 23 17.33 13.97 -26.53
CA ARG A 23 17.36 15.17 -25.68
C ARG A 23 16.24 15.16 -24.63
N GLN A 24 15.02 14.79 -25.02
CA GLN A 24 13.87 14.83 -24.12
C GLN A 24 13.84 13.65 -23.14
N THR A 25 14.17 12.46 -23.62
CA THR A 25 13.97 11.21 -22.85
C THR A 25 15.25 10.71 -22.20
N GLY A 26 16.42 10.95 -22.81
CA GLY A 26 17.70 10.35 -22.42
C GLY A 26 17.86 8.90 -22.92
N ARG A 27 17.02 8.44 -23.86
CA ARG A 27 17.12 7.10 -24.46
C ARG A 27 17.03 7.13 -25.98
N LEU A 28 17.44 6.02 -26.57
CA LEU A 28 17.22 5.73 -27.98
C LEU A 28 15.75 5.34 -28.22
N LEU A 29 15.25 5.67 -29.40
CA LEU A 29 14.02 5.08 -29.93
C LEU A 29 14.23 3.57 -30.10
N TRP A 30 13.23 2.76 -29.81
CA TRP A 30 13.29 1.31 -30.02
C TRP A 30 13.01 0.97 -31.49
N ASP A 31 13.41 -0.23 -31.94
CA ASP A 31 13.41 -0.58 -33.37
C ASP A 31 12.05 -0.36 -34.05
N ASN A 32 10.95 -0.65 -33.36
CA ASN A 32 9.57 -0.49 -33.85
C ASN A 32 8.80 0.68 -33.21
N GLU A 33 9.46 1.51 -32.42
CA GLU A 33 8.81 2.63 -31.77
C GLU A 33 8.64 3.80 -32.76
N GLN A 34 7.39 4.21 -32.96
CA GLN A 34 7.03 5.34 -33.79
C GLN A 34 6.71 6.56 -32.92
N PRO A 35 7.46 7.66 -33.05
CA PRO A 35 7.13 8.92 -32.38
C PRO A 35 5.74 9.43 -32.82
N PRO A 36 5.06 10.25 -31.99
CA PRO A 36 3.79 10.84 -32.35
C PRO A 36 3.87 11.58 -33.70
N ALA A 37 2.89 11.33 -34.58
CA ALA A 37 2.88 11.90 -35.94
C ALA A 37 2.91 13.44 -35.95
N THR A 38 2.39 14.08 -34.91
CA THR A 38 2.44 15.53 -34.70
C THR A 38 3.87 16.05 -34.60
N VAL A 39 4.72 15.36 -33.83
CA VAL A 39 6.14 15.71 -33.66
C VAL A 39 6.90 15.55 -34.98
N ILE A 40 6.62 14.47 -35.72
CA ILE A 40 7.24 14.21 -37.02
C ILE A 40 6.87 15.31 -38.02
N LYS A 41 5.58 15.67 -38.12
CA LYS A 41 5.10 16.74 -39.00
C LYS A 41 5.73 18.09 -38.65
N TYR A 42 5.82 18.40 -37.35
CA TYR A 42 6.44 19.63 -36.88
C TYR A 42 7.92 19.73 -37.30
N LEU A 43 8.71 18.68 -37.03
CA LEU A 43 10.13 18.63 -37.40
C LEU A 43 10.33 18.64 -38.92
N ALA A 44 9.46 17.96 -39.67
CA ALA A 44 9.47 17.96 -41.13
C ALA A 44 9.23 19.38 -41.69
N GLY A 45 8.26 20.11 -41.12
CA GLY A 45 7.99 21.51 -41.46
C GLY A 45 9.19 22.43 -41.18
N GLN A 46 9.87 22.25 -40.04
CA GLN A 46 11.07 23.04 -39.71
C GLN A 46 12.25 22.78 -40.66
N LEU A 47 12.34 21.57 -41.23
CA LEU A 47 13.42 21.19 -42.14
C LEU A 47 13.08 21.40 -43.62
N GLY A 48 11.84 21.77 -43.96
CA GLY A 48 11.35 21.85 -45.33
C GLY A 48 11.29 20.48 -46.05
N ILE A 49 11.00 19.41 -45.30
CA ILE A 49 10.99 18.02 -45.79
C ILE A 49 9.57 17.45 -45.73
N ASP A 50 9.18 16.59 -46.66
CA ASP A 50 7.90 15.87 -46.56
C ASP A 50 7.93 14.86 -45.40
N ALA A 51 7.00 14.99 -44.45
CA ALA A 51 6.88 14.12 -43.28
C ALA A 51 6.71 12.63 -43.64
N ARG A 52 6.14 12.32 -44.82
CA ARG A 52 5.97 10.94 -45.31
C ARG A 52 7.31 10.22 -45.50
N LEU A 53 8.39 10.96 -45.73
CA LEU A 53 9.74 10.39 -45.88
C LEU A 53 10.26 9.75 -44.58
N TYR A 54 9.67 10.06 -43.42
CA TYR A 54 10.04 9.39 -42.17
C TYR A 54 9.68 7.89 -42.18
N ALA A 55 8.61 7.47 -42.86
CA ALA A 55 8.27 6.06 -42.98
C ALA A 55 9.38 5.25 -43.68
N LEU A 56 10.09 5.89 -44.62
CA LEU A 56 11.24 5.32 -45.32
C LEU A 56 12.52 5.32 -44.46
N TYR A 57 12.56 6.14 -43.40
CA TYR A 57 13.70 6.26 -42.49
C TYR A 57 13.85 5.10 -41.49
N ALA A 58 12.92 4.15 -41.43
CA ALA A 58 12.95 3.06 -40.45
C ALA A 58 13.59 1.74 -40.93
N HIS A 59 13.88 1.56 -42.22
CA HIS A 59 14.19 0.22 -42.77
C HIS A 59 15.67 -0.19 -42.74
N ARG A 60 16.61 0.74 -42.51
CA ARG A 60 18.06 0.43 -42.49
C ARG A 60 18.64 0.56 -41.09
N VAL A 61 18.76 -0.59 -40.42
CA VAL A 61 19.33 -0.74 -39.08
C VAL A 61 20.74 -0.12 -38.97
N GLN A 62 21.60 -0.32 -39.97
CA GLN A 62 22.97 0.23 -39.97
C GLN A 62 23.02 1.75 -39.88
N THR A 63 22.22 2.45 -40.71
CA THR A 63 22.18 3.92 -40.72
C THR A 63 21.64 4.48 -39.41
N ARG A 64 20.72 3.75 -38.76
CA ARG A 64 20.19 4.09 -37.44
C ARG A 64 21.25 3.98 -36.34
N PHE A 65 22.06 2.93 -36.36
CA PHE A 65 23.16 2.75 -35.42
C PHE A 65 24.25 3.82 -35.58
N ASP A 66 24.63 4.14 -36.83
CA ASP A 66 25.61 5.19 -37.10
C ASP A 66 25.13 6.56 -36.63
N HIS A 67 23.85 6.89 -36.86
CA HIS A 67 23.23 8.10 -36.35
C HIS A 67 23.19 8.12 -34.82
N SER A 68 22.81 7.00 -34.19
CA SER A 68 22.77 6.89 -32.73
C SER A 68 24.16 7.13 -32.11
N ARG A 69 25.21 6.56 -32.69
CA ARG A 69 26.60 6.76 -32.24
C ARG A 69 27.04 8.21 -32.38
N SER A 70 26.74 8.85 -33.51
CA SER A 70 27.00 10.27 -33.73
C SER A 70 26.29 11.12 -32.67
N LEU A 71 24.98 10.91 -32.51
CA LEU A 71 24.17 11.65 -31.54
C LEU A 71 24.65 11.49 -30.11
N MET A 72 25.08 10.29 -29.74
CA MET A 72 25.67 10.04 -28.43
C MET A 72 26.93 10.87 -28.20
N ALA A 73 27.86 10.90 -29.15
CA ALA A 73 29.05 11.73 -29.07
C ALA A 73 28.69 13.23 -28.91
N ASN A 74 27.71 13.69 -29.69
CA ASN A 74 27.30 15.09 -29.75
C ASN A 74 26.54 15.56 -28.51
N LEU A 75 25.82 14.64 -27.86
CA LEU A 75 25.11 14.89 -26.60
C LEU A 75 25.95 14.56 -25.36
N GLY A 76 27.20 14.10 -25.53
CA GLY A 76 28.04 13.62 -24.42
C GLY A 76 27.48 12.40 -23.70
N LEU A 77 26.62 11.62 -24.36
CA LEU A 77 25.98 10.43 -23.82
C LEU A 77 26.82 9.18 -24.08
N ARG A 78 26.76 8.23 -23.15
CA ARG A 78 27.44 6.94 -23.26
C ARG A 78 26.49 5.77 -23.01
N THR A 79 26.89 4.58 -23.43
CA THR A 79 26.14 3.35 -23.11
C THR A 79 26.18 3.08 -21.61
N ALA A 80 25.07 2.55 -21.07
CA ALA A 80 24.97 2.20 -19.66
C ALA A 80 25.88 1.02 -19.31
N SER A 81 26.83 1.26 -18.40
CA SER A 81 27.76 0.26 -17.88
C SER A 81 27.13 -0.57 -16.75
N ARG A 82 27.89 -1.54 -16.22
CA ARG A 82 27.49 -2.26 -15.00
C ARG A 82 27.52 -1.36 -13.78
N ASP A 83 28.44 -0.40 -13.73
CA ASP A 83 28.59 0.51 -12.59
C ASP A 83 27.45 1.54 -12.52
N ASP A 84 26.91 1.95 -13.67
CA ASP A 84 25.70 2.78 -13.70
C ASP A 84 24.48 2.04 -13.14
N ARG A 85 24.33 0.76 -13.49
CA ARG A 85 23.25 -0.08 -12.95
C ARG A 85 23.41 -0.29 -11.45
N ARG A 86 24.64 -0.47 -10.95
CA ARG A 86 24.92 -0.56 -9.52
C ARG A 86 24.58 0.74 -8.79
N ALA A 87 24.98 1.88 -9.34
CA ALA A 87 24.65 3.17 -8.75
C ALA A 87 23.14 3.45 -8.76
N ALA A 88 22.46 3.14 -9.86
CA ALA A 88 21.02 3.25 -9.95
C ALA A 88 20.29 2.31 -8.95
N LEU A 89 20.85 1.13 -8.68
CA LEU A 89 20.35 0.24 -7.63
C LEU A 89 20.52 0.85 -6.24
N VAL A 90 21.65 1.49 -5.95
CA VAL A 90 21.85 2.23 -4.68
C VAL A 90 20.82 3.34 -4.55
N ALA A 91 20.62 4.16 -5.60
CA ALA A 91 19.59 5.19 -5.60
C ALA A 91 18.17 4.62 -5.40
N ALA A 92 17.89 3.44 -5.96
CA ALA A 92 16.63 2.75 -5.74
C ALA A 92 16.46 2.28 -4.28
N ILE A 93 17.53 1.78 -3.64
CA ILE A 93 17.54 1.37 -2.23
C ILE A 93 17.24 2.57 -1.33
N ASP A 94 17.89 3.70 -1.59
CA ASP A 94 17.74 4.94 -0.82
C ASP A 94 16.33 5.52 -0.99
N ALA A 95 15.83 5.59 -2.22
CA ALA A 95 14.46 6.02 -2.49
C ALA A 95 13.42 5.08 -1.86
N ALA A 96 13.76 3.80 -1.76
CA ALA A 96 12.94 2.81 -1.09
C ALA A 96 13.05 2.89 0.44
N ALA A 97 14.00 3.60 1.05
CA ALA A 97 14.22 3.57 2.50
C ALA A 97 12.97 3.92 3.34
N ASN A 98 12.07 4.75 2.81
CA ASN A 98 10.85 5.20 3.50
C ASN A 98 9.55 4.58 2.95
N GLY A 99 9.61 3.65 2.00
CA GLY A 99 8.41 3.02 1.45
C GLY A 99 8.60 2.39 0.07
N ASP A 100 7.51 1.81 -0.44
CA ASP A 100 7.50 0.99 -1.67
C ASP A 100 6.87 1.71 -2.88
N HIS A 101 6.82 3.04 -2.83
CA HIS A 101 6.20 3.85 -3.88
C HIS A 101 6.98 3.73 -5.19
N ARG A 102 6.32 3.21 -6.23
CA ARG A 102 6.96 2.90 -7.52
C ARG A 102 7.52 4.15 -8.22
N LEU A 103 6.78 5.26 -8.19
CA LEU A 103 7.15 6.48 -8.91
C LEU A 103 8.43 7.12 -8.34
N PRO A 104 8.56 7.39 -7.03
CA PRO A 104 9.83 7.89 -6.46
C PRO A 104 11.04 7.01 -6.79
N ILE A 105 10.89 5.68 -6.71
CA ILE A 105 11.97 4.73 -6.98
C ILE A 105 12.38 4.78 -8.46
N ALA A 106 11.42 4.74 -9.38
CA ALA A 106 11.69 4.83 -10.81
C ALA A 106 12.35 6.18 -11.18
N THR A 107 11.86 7.28 -10.60
CA THR A 107 12.44 8.61 -10.78
C THR A 107 13.89 8.66 -10.28
N ALA A 108 14.19 8.08 -9.12
CA ALA A 108 15.55 8.01 -8.59
C ALA A 108 16.49 7.21 -9.50
N VAL A 109 16.04 6.05 -10.01
CA VAL A 109 16.79 5.23 -10.98
C VAL A 109 17.09 6.03 -12.24
N ILE A 110 16.08 6.68 -12.83
CA ILE A 110 16.21 7.49 -14.05
C ILE A 110 17.15 8.69 -13.81
N ALA A 111 17.01 9.37 -12.67
CA ALA A 111 17.85 10.49 -12.31
C ALA A 111 19.32 10.09 -12.21
N GLU A 112 19.63 8.92 -11.67
CA GLU A 112 21.01 8.46 -11.52
C GLU A 112 21.68 8.11 -12.86
N PHE A 113 20.94 7.53 -13.80
CA PHE A 113 21.44 7.34 -15.17
C PHE A 113 21.71 8.69 -15.86
N ARG A 114 20.79 9.64 -15.73
CA ARG A 114 20.93 10.99 -16.32
C ARG A 114 22.13 11.73 -15.74
N LYS A 115 22.29 11.73 -14.40
CA LYS A 115 23.43 12.34 -13.71
C LYS A 115 24.78 11.82 -14.22
N ARG A 116 24.82 10.57 -14.66
CA ARG A 116 26.03 9.88 -15.16
C ARG A 116 26.22 9.97 -16.68
N ASN A 117 25.36 10.73 -17.37
CA ASN A 117 25.29 10.83 -18.83
C ASN A 117 25.17 9.46 -19.52
N ALA A 118 24.59 8.48 -18.83
CA ALA A 118 24.37 7.15 -19.36
C ALA A 118 22.97 7.08 -20.00
N LEU A 119 22.89 6.49 -21.19
CA LEU A 119 21.62 6.21 -21.84
C LEU A 119 20.71 5.39 -20.91
N LEU A 120 19.44 5.78 -20.81
CA LEU A 120 18.50 4.99 -20.02
C LEU A 120 18.37 3.59 -20.63
N PRO A 121 18.43 2.54 -19.79
CA PRO A 121 18.20 1.19 -20.25
C PRO A 121 16.71 0.98 -20.57
N SER A 122 16.35 -0.23 -21.01
CA SER A 122 14.96 -0.59 -21.27
C SER A 122 14.06 -0.34 -20.05
N LEU A 123 12.76 -0.14 -20.27
CA LEU A 123 11.78 0.00 -19.18
C LEU A 123 11.84 -1.20 -18.23
N HIS A 124 11.91 -2.41 -18.79
CA HIS A 124 12.05 -3.64 -18.01
C HIS A 124 13.30 -3.63 -17.11
N SER A 125 14.43 -3.11 -17.61
CA SER A 125 15.65 -2.98 -16.81
C SER A 125 15.47 -1.99 -15.65
N ILE A 126 14.80 -0.85 -15.88
CA ILE A 126 14.49 0.14 -14.84
C ILE A 126 13.60 -0.47 -13.77
N GLU A 127 12.54 -1.17 -14.18
CA GLU A 127 11.63 -1.87 -13.28
C GLU A 127 12.38 -2.93 -12.45
N LYS A 128 13.23 -3.74 -13.09
CA LYS A 128 14.03 -4.76 -12.41
C LYS A 128 14.97 -4.17 -11.37
N ILE A 129 15.62 -3.04 -11.67
CA ILE A 129 16.47 -2.31 -10.71
C ILE A 129 15.61 -1.81 -9.53
N GLY A 130 14.46 -1.20 -9.82
CA GLY A 130 13.54 -0.73 -8.78
C GLY A 130 13.03 -1.84 -7.87
N LEU A 131 12.62 -2.99 -8.44
CA LEU A 131 12.21 -4.18 -7.69
C LEU A 131 13.37 -4.74 -6.85
N GLY A 132 14.58 -4.77 -7.42
CA GLY A 132 15.79 -5.15 -6.68
C GLY A 132 16.06 -4.25 -5.48
N GLY A 133 15.95 -2.93 -5.66
CA GLY A 133 16.11 -1.95 -4.58
C GLY A 133 15.09 -2.19 -3.46
N ARG A 134 13.81 -2.34 -3.80
CA ARG A 134 12.75 -2.66 -2.83
C ARG A 134 13.01 -3.95 -2.07
N ALA A 135 13.40 -5.02 -2.78
CA ALA A 135 13.67 -6.31 -2.16
C ALA A 135 14.85 -6.24 -1.18
N ILE A 136 15.92 -5.49 -1.53
CA ILE A 136 17.08 -5.29 -0.65
C ILE A 136 16.68 -4.48 0.58
N THR A 137 15.99 -3.34 0.41
CA THR A 137 15.56 -2.50 1.53
C THR A 137 14.62 -3.25 2.48
N ARG A 138 13.70 -4.04 1.93
CA ARG A 138 12.82 -4.92 2.73
C ARG A 138 13.63 -5.89 3.58
N ARG A 139 14.57 -6.63 2.97
CA ARG A 139 15.41 -7.60 3.71
C ARG A 139 16.25 -6.94 4.80
N ARG A 140 16.75 -5.72 4.56
CA ARG A 140 17.46 -4.93 5.57
C ARG A 140 16.56 -4.61 6.76
N ALA A 141 15.36 -4.07 6.51
CA ALA A 141 14.41 -3.77 7.57
C ALA A 141 13.97 -5.03 8.36
N GLU A 142 13.74 -6.14 7.66
CA GLU A 142 13.43 -7.43 8.31
C GLU A 142 14.57 -7.88 9.23
N LYS A 143 15.82 -7.77 8.78
CA LYS A 143 17.00 -8.13 9.57
C LYS A 143 17.18 -7.19 10.77
N GLU A 144 17.15 -5.88 10.55
CA GLU A 144 17.34 -4.84 11.59
C GLU A 144 16.28 -4.95 12.69
N LEU A 145 15.03 -5.26 12.33
CA LEU A 145 13.96 -5.43 13.30
C LEU A 145 14.18 -6.63 14.22
N VAL A 146 14.71 -7.73 13.68
CA VAL A 146 14.91 -9.00 14.39
C VAL A 146 16.29 -9.08 15.09
N GLU A 147 17.21 -8.20 14.74
CA GLU A 147 18.58 -8.20 15.25
C GLU A 147 18.64 -8.13 16.79
N GLY A 148 19.47 -8.98 17.41
CA GLY A 148 19.60 -9.04 18.86
C GLY A 148 18.45 -9.70 19.61
N ILE A 149 17.42 -10.24 18.93
CA ILE A 149 16.43 -11.11 19.57
C ILE A 149 17.03 -12.52 19.70
N PRO A 150 17.05 -13.12 20.90
CA PRO A 150 17.58 -14.47 21.10
C PRO A 150 16.86 -15.51 20.23
N PRO A 151 17.58 -16.52 19.68
CA PRO A 151 16.99 -17.53 18.82
C PRO A 151 15.88 -18.36 19.51
N GLU A 152 16.02 -18.59 20.80
CA GLU A 152 14.98 -19.25 21.62
C GLU A 152 13.67 -18.45 21.61
N ARG A 153 13.77 -17.12 21.71
CA ARG A 153 12.61 -16.23 21.64
C ARG A 153 11.99 -16.23 20.25
N LEU A 154 12.80 -16.24 19.19
CA LEU A 154 12.28 -16.37 17.82
C LEU A 154 11.53 -17.69 17.59
N THR A 155 12.01 -18.77 18.20
CA THR A 155 11.32 -20.07 18.18
C THR A 155 9.98 -20.01 18.92
N LEU A 156 9.92 -19.30 20.07
CA LEU A 156 8.66 -19.05 20.77
C LEU A 156 7.66 -18.25 19.92
N LEU A 157 8.15 -17.28 19.14
CA LEU A 157 7.33 -16.49 18.23
C LEU A 157 6.75 -17.34 17.09
N ASP A 158 7.52 -18.28 16.54
CA ASP A 158 7.05 -19.19 15.50
C ASP A 158 5.84 -20.02 15.97
N ARG A 159 5.83 -20.46 17.24
CA ARG A 159 4.69 -21.19 17.84
C ARG A 159 3.38 -20.40 17.86
N LEU A 160 3.42 -19.07 17.70
CA LEU A 160 2.19 -18.27 17.62
C LEU A 160 1.40 -18.55 16.34
N LEU A 161 2.05 -19.06 15.30
CA LEU A 161 1.43 -19.42 14.02
C LEU A 161 0.85 -20.85 14.02
N GLU A 162 1.19 -21.66 15.01
CA GLU A 162 0.66 -23.01 15.19
C GLU A 162 -0.71 -22.97 15.88
N VAL A 163 -1.53 -24.00 15.64
CA VAL A 163 -2.83 -24.13 16.31
C VAL A 163 -2.60 -24.49 17.77
N ASP A 164 -3.06 -23.64 18.67
CA ASP A 164 -3.02 -23.91 20.10
C ASP A 164 -4.26 -24.75 20.49
N PRO A 165 -4.07 -25.97 21.02
CA PRO A 165 -5.18 -26.86 21.37
C PRO A 165 -6.10 -26.28 22.46
N ALA A 166 -5.60 -25.40 23.33
CA ALA A 166 -6.40 -24.82 24.41
C ALA A 166 -7.44 -23.81 23.91
N ILE A 167 -7.20 -23.19 22.74
CA ILE A 167 -8.10 -22.18 22.15
C ILE A 167 -8.62 -22.57 20.76
N ALA A 168 -8.28 -23.78 20.27
CA ALA A 168 -8.64 -24.33 18.97
C ALA A 168 -8.33 -23.42 17.76
N GLN A 169 -7.39 -22.49 17.93
CA GLN A 169 -6.97 -21.51 16.91
C GLN A 169 -5.52 -21.08 17.15
N THR A 170 -4.93 -20.37 16.20
CA THR A 170 -3.57 -19.84 16.38
C THR A 170 -3.56 -18.66 17.36
N ARG A 171 -2.52 -18.56 18.19
CA ARG A 171 -2.35 -17.39 19.09
C ARG A 171 -2.20 -16.09 18.30
N PHE A 172 -1.59 -16.16 17.12
CA PHE A 172 -1.48 -15.03 16.20
C PHE A 172 -2.86 -14.51 15.74
N HIS A 173 -3.78 -15.41 15.37
CA HIS A 173 -5.14 -15.00 15.01
C HIS A 173 -5.93 -14.49 16.22
N TRP A 174 -5.87 -15.20 17.36
CA TRP A 174 -6.57 -14.82 18.60
C TRP A 174 -6.20 -13.41 19.10
N LEU A 175 -4.93 -13.02 19.00
CA LEU A 175 -4.47 -11.67 19.35
C LEU A 175 -5.06 -10.58 18.45
N ARG A 176 -5.35 -10.91 17.19
CA ARG A 176 -5.91 -9.99 16.20
C ARG A 176 -7.43 -9.89 16.27
N SER A 177 -8.07 -10.96 16.68
CA SER A 177 -9.52 -11.05 16.90
C SER A 177 -9.90 -10.54 18.30
N ALA A 178 -9.49 -9.30 18.62
CA ALA A 178 -9.85 -8.64 19.86
C ALA A 178 -11.28 -8.06 19.78
N PRO A 179 -12.00 -7.94 20.90
CA PRO A 179 -13.37 -7.41 20.90
C PRO A 179 -13.41 -5.93 20.51
N ASP A 180 -14.42 -5.53 19.73
CA ASP A 180 -14.59 -4.16 19.23
C ASP A 180 -15.56 -3.29 20.05
N ALA A 181 -16.17 -3.82 21.12
CA ALA A 181 -17.17 -3.12 21.92
C ALA A 181 -16.83 -3.07 23.43
N PRO A 182 -17.10 -1.93 24.11
CA PRO A 182 -16.84 -1.81 25.54
C PRO A 182 -17.82 -2.66 26.37
N SER A 183 -17.28 -3.62 27.12
CA SER A 183 -18.03 -4.37 28.14
C SER A 183 -17.06 -4.89 29.20
N ALA A 184 -17.55 -5.18 30.42
CA ALA A 184 -16.72 -5.73 31.49
C ALA A 184 -16.05 -7.06 31.08
N SER A 185 -16.79 -7.93 30.38
CA SER A 185 -16.22 -9.19 29.85
C SER A 185 -15.15 -8.93 28.80
N ASN A 186 -15.32 -7.93 27.94
CA ASN A 186 -14.33 -7.59 26.91
C ASN A 186 -13.07 -6.97 27.51
N LEU A 187 -13.17 -6.21 28.61
CA LEU A 187 -12.01 -5.72 29.36
C LEU A 187 -11.16 -6.86 29.94
N VAL A 188 -11.79 -7.92 30.45
CA VAL A 188 -11.06 -9.11 30.90
C VAL A 188 -10.34 -9.75 29.71
N GLY A 189 -11.02 -9.93 28.56
CA GLY A 189 -10.41 -10.47 27.35
C GLY A 189 -9.25 -9.64 26.78
N LEU A 190 -9.30 -8.30 26.89
CA LEU A 190 -8.18 -7.41 26.55
C LEU A 190 -7.04 -7.55 27.56
N THR A 191 -7.35 -7.68 28.84
CA THR A 191 -6.36 -7.90 29.92
C THR A 191 -5.56 -9.17 29.67
N GLU A 192 -6.24 -10.27 29.35
CA GLU A 192 -5.61 -11.56 29.06
C GLU A 192 -4.66 -11.48 27.86
N ARG A 193 -5.08 -10.80 26.78
CA ARG A 193 -4.24 -10.60 25.59
C ARG A 193 -3.02 -9.73 25.89
N ILE A 194 -3.20 -8.63 26.62
CA ILE A 194 -2.08 -7.77 27.04
C ILE A 194 -1.11 -8.55 27.95
N ALA A 195 -1.63 -9.34 28.89
CA ALA A 195 -0.81 -10.17 29.77
C ALA A 195 -0.04 -11.23 28.97
N PHE A 196 -0.67 -11.85 27.96
CA PHE A 196 0.00 -12.77 27.04
C PHE A 196 1.13 -12.08 26.27
N LEU A 197 0.88 -10.90 25.70
CA LEU A 197 1.91 -10.15 24.97
C LEU A 197 3.10 -9.76 25.85
N ARG A 198 2.87 -9.41 27.12
CA ARG A 198 3.96 -9.11 28.06
C ARG A 198 4.86 -10.32 28.32
N LYS A 199 4.32 -11.54 28.31
CA LYS A 199 5.11 -12.79 28.45
C LYS A 199 6.05 -13.05 27.26
N LEU A 200 5.79 -12.43 26.10
CA LEU A 200 6.67 -12.54 24.94
C LEU A 200 7.91 -11.64 25.04
N GLU A 201 7.94 -10.73 26.02
CA GLU A 201 9.10 -9.89 26.36
C GLU A 201 9.67 -9.08 25.18
N LEU A 202 8.83 -8.70 24.22
CA LEU A 202 9.24 -7.87 23.09
C LEU A 202 9.21 -6.38 23.46
N ASP A 203 10.35 -5.71 23.32
CA ASP A 203 10.46 -4.26 23.56
C ASP A 203 9.82 -3.48 22.39
N PRO A 204 8.81 -2.63 22.64
CA PRO A 204 8.23 -1.77 21.61
C PRO A 204 9.25 -0.86 20.90
N LYS A 205 10.41 -0.58 21.53
CA LYS A 205 11.48 0.23 20.93
C LYS A 205 12.09 -0.38 19.67
N PHE A 206 11.89 -1.69 19.41
CA PHE A 206 12.33 -2.30 18.14
C PHE A 206 11.71 -1.61 16.92
N GLN A 207 10.53 -1.01 17.06
CA GLN A 207 9.91 -0.18 16.01
C GLN A 207 10.84 0.97 15.56
N MET A 208 11.62 1.56 16.46
CA MET A 208 12.48 2.73 16.18
C MET A 208 13.72 2.37 15.35
N ARG A 209 13.99 1.08 15.14
CA ARG A 209 15.14 0.61 14.35
C ARG A 209 14.94 0.79 12.85
N ILE A 210 13.70 0.91 12.41
CA ILE A 210 13.35 1.09 11.00
C ILE A 210 12.59 2.40 10.79
N SER A 211 12.57 2.90 9.55
CA SER A 211 11.84 4.12 9.22
C SER A 211 10.32 3.95 9.41
N SER A 212 9.62 5.04 9.74
CA SER A 212 8.16 5.03 9.96
C SER A 212 7.38 4.52 8.75
N GLY A 213 7.73 4.98 7.54
CA GLY A 213 7.06 4.54 6.32
C GLY A 213 7.30 3.05 6.02
N ARG A 214 8.44 2.49 6.43
CA ARG A 214 8.70 1.03 6.34
C ARG A 214 7.96 0.24 7.39
N TRP A 215 7.90 0.75 8.61
CA TRP A 215 7.05 0.19 9.66
C TRP A 215 5.61 0.09 9.18
N ASP A 216 5.03 1.19 8.67
CA ASP A 216 3.65 1.21 8.20
C ASP A 216 3.41 0.23 7.05
N GLN A 217 4.38 0.09 6.14
CA GLN A 217 4.32 -0.90 5.07
C GLN A 217 4.31 -2.34 5.62
N MET A 218 5.19 -2.65 6.58
CA MET A 218 5.22 -3.97 7.23
C MET A 218 3.93 -4.26 7.98
N ILE A 219 3.34 -3.27 8.66
CA ILE A 219 2.05 -3.44 9.33
C ILE A 219 0.93 -3.70 8.32
N ARG A 220 0.88 -2.96 7.21
CA ARG A 220 -0.12 -3.22 6.13
C ARG A 220 0.01 -4.62 5.56
N GLU A 221 1.22 -5.05 5.23
CA GLU A 221 1.47 -6.41 4.71
C GLU A 221 1.12 -7.48 5.74
N GLY A 222 1.51 -7.29 7.00
CA GLY A 222 1.16 -8.19 8.09
C GLY A 222 -0.35 -8.27 8.32
N ASN A 223 -1.06 -7.15 8.21
CA ASN A 223 -2.52 -7.13 8.32
C ASN A 223 -3.21 -7.96 7.22
N ALA A 224 -2.65 -8.00 6.02
CA ALA A 224 -3.16 -8.84 4.93
C ALA A 224 -2.71 -10.31 5.01
N THR A 225 -1.80 -10.66 5.94
CA THR A 225 -1.18 -12.00 6.02
C THR A 225 -1.82 -12.84 7.13
N PRO A 226 -2.58 -13.91 6.80
CA PRO A 226 -3.05 -14.88 7.79
C PRO A 226 -1.91 -15.77 8.31
N ALA A 227 -2.13 -16.45 9.44
CA ALA A 227 -1.10 -17.24 10.12
C ALA A 227 -0.44 -18.31 9.23
N TRP A 228 -1.23 -19.02 8.42
CA TRP A 228 -0.71 -20.05 7.50
C TRP A 228 0.24 -19.45 6.45
N LEU A 229 -0.12 -18.30 5.86
CA LEU A 229 0.72 -17.63 4.86
C LEU A 229 1.99 -17.06 5.49
N ALA A 230 1.91 -16.58 6.74
CA ALA A 230 3.09 -16.17 7.49
C ALA A 230 4.04 -17.34 7.73
N ASN A 231 3.51 -18.55 7.93
CA ASN A 231 4.30 -19.75 8.17
C ASN A 231 5.13 -20.16 6.94
N ASP A 232 4.58 -19.96 5.73
CA ASP A 232 5.23 -20.25 4.44
C ASP A 232 6.38 -19.28 4.10
N PHE A 233 6.51 -18.16 4.83
CA PHE A 233 7.62 -17.24 4.63
C PHE A 233 8.94 -17.83 5.13
N ASN A 234 10.05 -17.38 4.53
CA ASN A 234 11.37 -17.64 5.08
C ASN A 234 11.49 -17.07 6.51
N ALA A 235 12.36 -17.68 7.34
CA ALA A 235 12.50 -17.36 8.75
C ALA A 235 12.64 -15.86 9.04
N SER A 236 13.53 -15.16 8.32
CA SER A 236 13.76 -13.72 8.51
C SER A 236 12.48 -12.90 8.31
N ARG A 237 11.76 -13.13 7.21
CA ARG A 237 10.52 -12.42 6.89
C ARG A 237 9.40 -12.78 7.86
N ARG A 238 9.30 -14.06 8.23
CA ARG A 238 8.31 -14.56 9.19
C ARG A 238 8.50 -13.92 10.56
N HIS A 239 9.72 -13.97 11.11
CA HIS A 239 10.04 -13.38 12.40
C HIS A 239 9.81 -11.87 12.42
N ALA A 240 10.27 -11.15 11.39
CA ALA A 240 10.07 -9.71 11.29
C ALA A 240 8.58 -9.34 11.24
N LEU A 241 7.76 -10.11 10.51
CA LEU A 241 6.32 -9.91 10.47
C LEU A 241 5.68 -10.15 11.83
N ILE A 242 6.00 -11.25 12.50
CA ILE A 242 5.46 -11.57 13.83
C ILE A 242 5.83 -10.48 14.84
N VAL A 243 7.10 -10.08 14.89
CA VAL A 243 7.59 -9.02 15.79
C VAL A 243 6.86 -7.71 15.54
N ALA A 244 6.77 -7.26 14.28
CA ALA A 244 6.08 -6.02 13.94
C ALA A 244 4.60 -6.06 14.35
N GLN A 245 3.92 -7.18 14.08
CA GLN A 245 2.52 -7.38 14.41
C GLN A 245 2.27 -7.40 15.92
N ILE A 246 3.10 -8.08 16.70
CA ILE A 246 2.97 -8.12 18.16
C ILE A 246 3.14 -6.74 18.77
N ILE A 247 4.16 -5.99 18.37
CA ILE A 247 4.39 -4.64 18.89
C ILE A 247 3.18 -3.75 18.55
N LYS A 248 2.69 -3.81 17.32
CA LYS A 248 1.52 -3.03 16.89
C LYS A 248 0.24 -3.42 17.63
N LEU A 249 0.01 -4.72 17.84
CA LEU A 249 -1.13 -5.22 18.62
C LEU A 249 -1.01 -4.83 20.09
N GLY A 250 0.19 -4.87 20.67
CA GLY A 250 0.43 -4.42 22.05
C GLY A 250 0.04 -2.97 22.27
N GLN A 251 0.40 -2.09 21.33
CA GLN A 251 -0.03 -0.69 21.32
C GLN A 251 -1.55 -0.58 21.20
N LYS A 252 -2.14 -1.19 20.14
CA LYS A 252 -3.58 -1.14 19.88
C LYS A 252 -4.40 -1.62 21.08
N LEU A 253 -4.09 -2.80 21.63
CA LEU A 253 -4.84 -3.39 22.74
C LEU A 253 -4.74 -2.56 24.02
N THR A 254 -3.58 -1.93 24.26
CA THR A 254 -3.40 -1.04 25.42
C THR A 254 -4.25 0.21 25.27
N ASP A 255 -4.33 0.77 24.06
CA ASP A 255 -5.16 1.95 23.77
C ASP A 255 -6.66 1.60 23.83
N ASP A 256 -7.07 0.48 23.23
CA ASP A 256 -8.45 -0.03 23.25
C ASP A 256 -8.92 -0.26 24.69
N ARG A 257 -8.06 -0.86 25.53
CA ARG A 257 -8.36 -1.05 26.96
C ARG A 257 -8.58 0.29 27.66
N ARG A 258 -7.67 1.25 27.50
CA ARG A 258 -7.79 2.58 28.12
C ARG A 258 -9.07 3.29 27.67
N LEU A 259 -9.45 3.12 26.40
CA LEU A 259 -10.69 3.66 25.85
C LEU A 259 -11.92 2.98 26.47
N PHE A 260 -11.93 1.65 26.56
CA PHE A 260 -13.05 0.89 27.14
C PHE A 260 -13.24 1.20 28.63
N ASP A 261 -12.14 1.26 29.40
CA ASP A 261 -12.15 1.65 30.80
C ASP A 261 -12.85 3.03 30.95
N ARG A 262 -12.43 4.03 30.15
CA ARG A 262 -13.02 5.37 30.16
C ARG A 262 -14.49 5.40 29.74
N LEU A 263 -14.88 4.63 28.71
CA LEU A 263 -16.26 4.61 28.22
C LEU A 263 -17.22 3.96 29.23
N LEU A 264 -16.78 2.91 29.92
CA LEU A 264 -17.57 2.27 30.97
C LEU A 264 -17.72 3.17 32.21
N GLU A 265 -16.66 3.88 32.59
CA GLU A 265 -16.73 4.89 33.65
C GLU A 265 -17.74 6.00 33.30
N LEU A 266 -17.67 6.56 32.08
CA LEU A 266 -18.61 7.60 31.64
C LEU A 266 -20.06 7.09 31.53
N GLY A 267 -20.25 5.85 31.06
CA GLY A 267 -21.57 5.20 31.00
C GLY A 267 -22.17 5.01 32.39
N ALA A 268 -21.38 4.51 33.35
CA ALA A 268 -21.78 4.36 34.74
C ALA A 268 -22.12 5.69 35.40
N VAL A 269 -21.33 6.75 35.16
CA VAL A 269 -21.62 8.11 35.64
C VAL A 269 -22.92 8.66 35.06
N ARG A 270 -23.23 8.37 33.79
CA ARG A 270 -24.49 8.79 33.13
C ARG A 270 -25.71 8.06 33.70
N GLU A 271 -25.60 6.77 33.99
CA GLU A 271 -26.68 6.03 34.67
C GLU A 271 -26.89 6.50 36.11
N LEU A 272 -25.81 6.83 36.83
CA LEU A 272 -25.90 7.35 38.20
C LEU A 272 -26.53 8.75 38.22
N THR A 273 -26.11 9.66 37.34
CA THR A 273 -26.69 11.01 37.23
C THR A 273 -28.14 11.00 36.72
N GLY A 274 -28.49 10.09 35.80
CA GLY A 274 -29.87 9.88 35.36
C GLY A 274 -30.78 9.24 36.43
N ARG A 275 -30.23 8.46 37.36
CA ARG A 275 -30.95 7.94 38.53
C ARG A 275 -31.09 8.99 39.63
N THR A 276 -30.13 9.91 39.80
CA THR A 276 -30.20 10.98 40.80
C THR A 276 -31.23 12.04 40.45
N THR A 277 -31.46 12.35 39.17
CA THR A 277 -32.54 13.27 38.75
C THR A 277 -33.94 12.68 38.93
N PHE A 278 -34.10 11.36 38.92
CA PHE A 278 -35.40 10.70 39.17
C PHE A 278 -35.73 10.54 40.66
N ARG A 279 -34.74 10.65 41.57
CA ARG A 279 -34.95 10.42 43.01
C ARG A 279 -35.28 11.69 43.83
N ILE A 280 -35.18 12.88 43.23
CA ILE A 280 -35.46 14.16 43.91
C ILE A 280 -36.92 14.63 43.73
N THR A 281 -37.74 13.96 42.92
CA THR A 281 -39.18 14.26 42.77
C THR A 281 -40.05 13.13 43.30
N GLY A 282 -40.07 12.95 44.62
CA GLY A 282 -40.82 11.84 45.23
C GLY A 282 -41.05 11.96 46.73
N SER A 283 -41.49 13.11 47.23
CA SER A 283 -42.04 13.23 48.59
C SER A 283 -43.01 14.41 48.74
N ARG A 284 -44.30 14.17 48.47
CA ARG A 284 -45.39 14.83 49.21
C ARG A 284 -46.71 14.06 49.08
N THR A 285 -47.23 13.69 50.24
CA THR A 285 -48.51 13.05 50.50
C THR A 285 -49.69 14.00 50.33
N MET A 286 -50.75 13.50 49.69
CA MET A 286 -52.20 13.73 49.86
C MET A 286 -52.69 14.91 50.71
N THR A 287 -53.58 15.74 50.13
CA THR A 287 -54.89 16.09 50.73
C THR A 287 -55.90 16.39 49.60
N GLU A 288 -57.08 15.77 49.70
CA GLU A 288 -58.27 15.96 48.85
C GLU A 288 -58.88 17.36 48.98
N ALA A 289 -59.45 17.87 47.88
CA ALA A 289 -60.77 18.52 47.82
C ALA A 289 -61.15 18.88 46.37
N SER A 290 -62.27 18.31 45.90
CA SER A 290 -63.10 18.77 44.77
C SER A 290 -64.16 19.79 45.31
N PRO A 291 -64.94 20.58 44.52
CA PRO A 291 -65.51 20.19 43.21
C PRO A 291 -65.85 21.26 42.13
N SER A 292 -66.21 20.74 40.94
CA SER A 292 -67.23 21.20 39.96
C SER A 292 -67.02 22.45 39.08
N ALA A 293 -66.97 22.28 37.74
CA ALA A 293 -68.07 22.65 36.81
C ALA A 293 -67.69 22.57 35.30
N LYS A 294 -68.50 21.80 34.55
CA LYS A 294 -69.03 21.89 33.16
C LYS A 294 -68.28 22.62 32.01
N GLY A 295 -68.30 21.96 30.84
CA GLY A 295 -68.32 22.56 29.48
C GLY A 295 -67.65 21.69 28.39
N SER A 296 -68.29 20.67 27.82
CA SER A 296 -68.97 20.64 26.48
C SER A 296 -68.16 21.04 25.24
N GLY A 297 -68.03 20.13 24.26
CA GLY A 297 -67.69 20.41 22.84
C GLY A 297 -66.78 19.36 22.19
N ARG A 298 -67.30 18.23 21.67
CA ARG A 298 -67.61 17.93 20.24
C ARG A 298 -66.43 17.68 19.29
N ARG A 299 -66.48 16.46 18.72
CA ARG A 299 -66.23 16.00 17.32
C ARG A 299 -64.81 16.09 16.74
N GLY A 300 -64.39 14.98 16.12
CA GLY A 300 -63.23 14.94 15.24
C GLY A 300 -62.78 13.54 14.82
N GLU A 301 -63.69 12.79 14.19
CA GLU A 301 -63.44 11.54 13.49
C GLU A 301 -62.45 11.73 12.33
N ARG A 302 -61.49 10.80 12.14
CA ARG A 302 -61.07 10.28 10.83
C ARG A 302 -60.10 9.10 10.98
N ARG A 303 -60.60 7.95 10.52
CA ARG A 303 -59.85 6.80 10.01
C ARG A 303 -59.13 7.19 8.71
N SER A 304 -58.01 6.55 8.42
CA SER A 304 -57.71 6.08 7.06
C SER A 304 -56.60 5.04 7.10
N ASP A 305 -57.00 3.84 6.67
CA ASP A 305 -56.20 2.68 6.31
C ASP A 305 -55.24 2.91 5.13
N CYS A 306 -54.29 1.99 4.97
CA CYS A 306 -53.78 1.36 3.72
C CYS A 306 -52.37 0.81 4.04
N GLN A 307 -52.12 -0.46 4.32
CA GLN A 307 -52.27 -1.72 3.56
C GLN A 307 -51.46 -1.85 2.25
N SER A 308 -50.80 -3.01 2.15
CA SER A 308 -50.27 -3.71 0.95
C SER A 308 -48.89 -3.25 0.44
N ALA A 309 -48.00 -4.07 -0.12
CA ALA A 309 -47.97 -5.50 -0.50
C ALA A 309 -46.48 -5.87 -0.76
N ARG A 310 -45.96 -7.03 -0.33
CA ARG A 310 -45.89 -8.34 -1.02
C ARG A 310 -44.77 -8.54 -2.07
N ASN A 311 -44.21 -9.77 -1.99
CA ASN A 311 -43.49 -10.60 -2.98
C ASN A 311 -41.99 -10.29 -3.19
N GLY A 312 -41.08 -11.26 -3.30
CA GLY A 312 -41.17 -12.72 -3.32
C GLY A 312 -39.99 -13.32 -4.10
N ASP A 313 -39.04 -13.92 -3.38
CA ASP A 313 -38.32 -15.20 -3.61
C ASP A 313 -37.61 -15.52 -4.99
N PRO A 314 -36.96 -16.69 -5.21
CA PRO A 314 -35.49 -16.83 -5.23
C PRO A 314 -34.92 -17.51 -6.51
N GLY A 315 -33.59 -17.72 -6.59
CA GLY A 315 -33.05 -18.92 -7.28
C GLY A 315 -31.75 -18.80 -8.10
N SER A 316 -30.74 -19.59 -7.69
CA SER A 316 -29.69 -20.28 -8.48
C SER A 316 -28.65 -19.42 -9.24
N VAL A 317 -27.36 -19.77 -9.38
CA VAL A 317 -26.77 -20.97 -10.00
C VAL A 317 -25.30 -21.10 -9.59
N ARG A 318 -24.86 -22.34 -9.33
CA ARG A 318 -23.47 -22.78 -9.20
C ARG A 318 -22.73 -22.72 -10.54
N LYS A 319 -21.46 -22.27 -10.57
CA LYS A 319 -20.45 -22.81 -11.51
C LYS A 319 -19.09 -22.98 -10.83
N ARG A 320 -18.60 -24.22 -10.87
CA ARG A 320 -17.22 -24.68 -10.64
C ARG A 320 -16.49 -24.69 -12.00
N ASP A 321 -15.24 -24.20 -12.08
CA ASP A 321 -13.95 -24.92 -12.28
C ASP A 321 -13.24 -24.32 -13.53
N PRO A 322 -11.94 -24.55 -13.84
CA PRO A 322 -10.83 -25.16 -13.07
C PRO A 322 -9.45 -24.41 -13.15
N LEU A 323 -8.53 -24.92 -12.33
CA LEU A 323 -7.05 -25.03 -12.45
C LEU A 323 -6.36 -24.52 -13.75
N ILE A 324 -5.29 -23.72 -13.56
CA ILE A 324 -4.13 -23.69 -14.47
C ILE A 324 -2.85 -23.82 -13.64
N ASP A 325 -2.18 -24.95 -13.88
CA ASP A 325 -0.83 -25.33 -13.51
C ASP A 325 0.18 -24.69 -14.49
N LEU A 326 1.23 -24.04 -13.98
CA LEU A 326 2.45 -23.76 -14.76
C LEU A 326 3.67 -23.67 -13.83
N GLY A 327 4.35 -24.80 -13.67
CA GLY A 327 5.77 -24.84 -13.33
C GLY A 327 6.65 -24.52 -14.54
N ARG A 328 7.58 -23.58 -14.37
CA ARG A 328 9.00 -23.60 -14.79
C ARG A 328 9.67 -22.29 -14.37
#